data_AF-A0A7L1X8I1-F1
#
_entry.id   AF-A0A7L1X8I1-F1
#
_cell.length_a   1.000
_cell.length_b   1.000
_cell.length_c   1.000
_cell.angle_alpha   90.00
_cell.angle_beta   90.00
_cell.angle_gamma   90.00
#
_symmetry.space_group_name_H-M   'P 1'
#
loop_
_entity.id
_entity.type
_entity.pdbx_description
1 polymer ?
#
loop_
_entity_poly.entity_id
_entity_poly.type
_entity_poly.pdbx_seq_one_letter_code
_entity_poly.pdbx_strand_id
1 'polypeptide(L)'
;LLLLLLAAAWGPCLSGELRSPQRRWPVPYRRFDYRPKTDPYCQARYTFCPTGSAIPVMKEEDVIEVYRLQAPVWEFKYGDLLGHLKIMHDAVGFKSSLTGKNYTMEWYELFQLGNCTFPHLRPGMDAPFWCNQGAACFYEGIDDAHWKENGTLVLVTTISGRFHSMVLVSFDN
;
A
#
# COMPACT_ATOMS: atom_id res chain seq x y z
N LEU A 1 55.93 -16.93 55.77
CA LEU A 1 56.19 -16.93 54.31
C LEU A 1 54.91 -16.54 53.60
N LEU A 2 54.98 -15.45 52.83
CA LEU A 2 54.25 -15.13 51.61
C LEU A 2 52.70 -15.18 51.62
N LEU A 3 52.00 -14.04 51.45
CA LEU A 3 51.73 -13.33 50.16
C LEU A 3 50.74 -14.17 49.30
N LEU A 4 49.57 -13.75 48.83
CA LEU A 4 49.01 -12.47 48.34
C LEU A 4 47.47 -12.60 48.29
N LEU A 5 46.71 -11.60 48.77
CA LEU A 5 45.91 -10.67 47.94
C LEU A 5 45.16 -11.30 46.75
N LEU A 6 43.83 -11.19 46.75
CA LEU A 6 43.07 -10.45 45.73
C LEU A 6 41.63 -10.23 46.21
N ALA A 7 41.33 -8.97 46.51
CA ALA A 7 39.98 -8.46 46.70
C ALA A 7 39.21 -8.64 45.38
N ALA A 8 38.20 -9.52 45.37
CA ALA A 8 37.22 -9.56 44.31
C ALA A 8 36.28 -8.36 44.51
N ALA A 9 36.61 -7.29 43.79
CA ALA A 9 35.88 -6.04 43.75
C ALA A 9 34.38 -6.29 43.51
N TRP A 10 33.58 -5.57 44.28
CA TRP A 10 32.21 -5.26 43.94
C TRP A 10 32.18 -4.57 42.58
N GLY A 11 31.83 -5.31 41.54
CA GLY A 11 31.33 -4.74 40.30
C GLY A 11 29.80 -4.77 40.38
N PRO A 12 29.09 -3.63 40.32
CA PRO A 12 27.70 -3.70 39.96
C PRO A 12 27.63 -4.38 38.60
N CYS A 13 26.82 -5.44 38.49
CA CYS A 13 26.30 -5.86 37.21
C CYS A 13 25.58 -4.63 36.63
N LEU A 14 26.29 -3.83 35.84
CA LEU A 14 25.70 -2.98 34.85
C LEU A 14 25.12 -3.95 33.83
N SER A 15 23.94 -4.49 34.15
CA SER A 15 22.96 -4.81 33.13
C SER A 15 22.81 -3.52 32.33
N GLY A 16 23.57 -3.43 31.25
CA GLY A 16 23.28 -2.48 30.18
C GLY A 16 21.89 -2.86 29.69
N GLU A 17 20.87 -2.29 30.35
CA GLU A 17 19.66 -1.94 29.67
C GLU A 17 20.14 -1.10 28.49
N LEU A 18 20.31 -1.75 27.34
CA LEU A 18 20.25 -1.08 26.07
C LEU A 18 18.83 -0.53 26.06
N ARG A 19 18.64 0.67 26.63
CA ARG A 19 17.40 1.42 26.61
C ARG A 19 17.00 1.41 25.15
N SER A 20 16.03 0.55 24.82
CA SER A 20 15.43 0.55 23.51
C SER A 20 15.05 2.00 23.27
N PRO A 21 15.57 2.67 22.23
CA PRO A 21 15.25 4.06 21.98
C PRO A 21 13.74 4.14 22.03
N GLN A 22 13.23 4.90 23.01
CA GLN A 22 11.83 4.96 23.37
C GLN A 22 11.06 5.20 22.07
N ARG A 23 10.46 4.14 21.52
CA ARG A 23 9.90 4.18 20.16
C ARG A 23 8.75 5.17 20.22
N ARG A 24 8.98 6.37 19.68
CA ARG A 24 7.94 7.40 19.61
C ARG A 24 6.81 6.85 18.77
N TRP A 25 5.62 6.85 19.34
CA TRP A 25 4.40 6.52 18.63
C TRP A 25 3.99 7.71 17.73
N PRO A 26 3.57 7.48 16.47
CA PRO A 26 3.53 6.20 15.76
C PRO A 26 4.91 5.75 15.26
N VAL A 27 5.14 4.44 15.21
CA VAL A 27 6.37 3.88 14.61
C VAL A 27 6.34 4.20 13.09
N PRO A 28 7.33 4.93 12.55
CA PRO A 28 7.34 5.28 11.14
C PRO A 28 7.39 4.05 10.23
N TYR A 29 6.63 4.08 9.13
CA TYR A 29 6.69 3.03 8.10
C TYR A 29 8.06 3.05 7.42
N ARG A 30 8.77 1.92 7.46
CA ARG A 30 10.08 1.77 6.83
C ARG A 30 9.93 1.68 5.31
N ARG A 31 10.70 2.50 4.60
CA ARG A 31 10.80 2.47 3.12
C ARG A 31 12.07 1.75 2.68
N PHE A 32 12.09 1.40 1.41
CA PHE A 32 13.21 0.74 0.73
C PHE A 32 13.51 1.50 -0.57
N ASP A 33 14.76 1.44 -1.03
CA ASP A 33 15.21 2.16 -2.22
C ASP A 33 14.76 1.50 -3.53
N TYR A 34 14.26 0.26 -3.47
CA TYR A 34 13.71 -0.46 -4.61
C TYR A 34 12.68 -1.51 -4.18
N ARG A 35 11.81 -1.92 -5.13
CA ARG A 35 10.88 -3.04 -4.94
C ARG A 35 11.58 -4.36 -5.33
N PRO A 36 11.74 -5.34 -4.43
CA PRO A 36 12.27 -6.64 -4.80
C PRO A 36 11.29 -7.43 -5.68
N LYS A 37 11.82 -8.29 -6.56
CA LYS A 37 11.00 -9.24 -7.31
C LYS A 37 10.20 -10.14 -6.35
N THR A 38 9.00 -10.52 -6.78
CA THR A 38 8.14 -11.43 -6.02
C THR A 38 8.74 -12.83 -5.99
N ASP A 39 8.67 -13.49 -4.84
CA ASP A 39 9.09 -14.88 -4.70
C ASP A 39 8.12 -15.81 -5.45
N PRO A 40 8.59 -16.85 -6.16
CA PRO A 40 7.73 -17.79 -6.89
C PRO A 40 6.69 -18.52 -6.02
N TYR A 41 6.94 -18.62 -4.71
CA TYR A 41 5.97 -19.14 -3.74
C TYR A 41 4.71 -18.26 -3.66
N CYS A 42 4.85 -16.95 -3.82
CA CYS A 42 3.74 -16.02 -3.78
C CYS A 42 2.97 -16.04 -5.10
N GLN A 43 1.81 -16.69 -5.10
CA GLN A 43 0.92 -16.77 -6.27
C GLN A 43 -0.44 -16.16 -5.93
N ALA A 44 -0.91 -15.28 -6.80
CA ALA A 44 -2.22 -14.66 -6.67
C ALA A 44 -3.28 -15.53 -7.35
N ARG A 45 -4.44 -15.70 -6.71
CA ARG A 45 -5.59 -16.35 -7.35
C ARG A 45 -6.22 -15.44 -8.40
N TYR A 46 -6.22 -14.14 -8.13
CA TYR A 46 -6.65 -13.10 -9.05
C TYR A 46 -5.44 -12.23 -9.38
N THR A 47 -5.19 -12.03 -10.67
CA THR A 47 -4.06 -11.24 -11.17
C THR A 47 -4.11 -9.82 -10.61
N PHE A 48 -2.99 -9.34 -10.09
CA PHE A 48 -2.84 -7.94 -9.71
C PHE A 48 -2.87 -7.03 -10.95
N CYS A 49 -3.64 -5.95 -10.89
CA CYS A 49 -3.76 -4.91 -11.91
C CYS A 49 -3.91 -5.44 -13.36
N PRO A 50 -4.95 -6.25 -13.65
CA PRO A 50 -5.06 -6.98 -14.93
C PRO A 50 -5.19 -6.08 -16.16
N THR A 51 -5.77 -4.88 -16.00
CA THR A 51 -5.97 -3.88 -17.05
C THR A 51 -5.05 -2.66 -16.86
N GLY A 52 -3.96 -2.82 -16.12
CA GLY A 52 -3.01 -1.76 -15.82
C GLY A 52 -2.42 -1.13 -17.09
N SER A 53 -2.32 0.19 -17.10
CA SER A 53 -1.70 0.97 -18.16
C SER A 53 -0.71 1.98 -17.59
N ALA A 54 0.21 2.45 -18.44
CA ALA A 54 1.12 3.52 -18.07
C ALA A 54 0.36 4.83 -17.81
N ILE A 55 0.88 5.66 -16.91
CA ILE A 55 0.26 6.94 -16.58
C ILE A 55 0.52 7.91 -17.74
N PRO A 56 -0.54 8.46 -18.38
CA PRO A 56 -0.36 9.33 -19.54
C PRO A 56 0.13 10.72 -19.13
N VAL A 57 0.93 11.33 -20.00
CA VAL A 57 1.29 12.75 -19.87
C VAL A 57 0.12 13.60 -20.35
N MET A 58 -0.40 14.44 -19.46
CA MET A 58 -1.49 15.39 -19.75
C MET A 58 -0.95 16.72 -20.29
N LYS A 59 -1.73 17.36 -21.17
CA LYS A 59 -1.44 18.71 -21.67
C LYS A 59 -1.49 19.75 -20.54
N GLU A 60 -0.63 20.75 -20.58
CA GLU A 60 -0.52 21.74 -19.49
C GLU A 60 -1.83 22.51 -19.27
N GLU A 61 -2.53 22.82 -20.36
CA GLU A 61 -3.82 23.51 -20.38
C GLU A 61 -5.03 22.63 -20.04
N ASP A 62 -4.84 21.32 -19.81
CA ASP A 62 -5.95 20.44 -19.42
C ASP A 62 -6.42 20.74 -17.98
N VAL A 63 -7.72 20.55 -17.77
CA VAL A 63 -8.34 20.58 -16.44
C VAL A 63 -8.74 19.15 -16.12
N ILE A 64 -8.08 18.58 -15.11
CA ILE A 64 -8.33 17.21 -14.66
C ILE A 64 -9.24 17.26 -13.43
N GLU A 65 -10.43 16.72 -13.57
CA GLU A 65 -11.33 16.46 -12.46
C GLU A 65 -10.77 15.29 -11.62
N VAL A 66 -10.75 15.47 -10.30
CA VAL A 66 -10.26 14.46 -9.35
C VAL A 66 -11.42 13.97 -8.50
N TYR A 67 -11.66 12.68 -8.52
CA TYR A 67 -12.75 12.02 -7.81
C TYR A 67 -12.22 11.22 -6.64
N ARG A 68 -12.90 11.30 -5.49
CA ARG A 68 -12.80 10.31 -4.43
C ARG A 68 -13.69 9.13 -4.81
N LEU A 69 -13.11 7.94 -4.80
CA LEU A 69 -13.78 6.69 -5.08
C LEU A 69 -13.71 5.80 -3.84
N GLN A 70 -14.83 5.22 -3.45
CA GLN A 70 -14.91 4.29 -2.32
C GLN A 70 -15.97 3.23 -2.59
N ALA A 71 -15.67 1.96 -2.36
CA ALA A 71 -16.63 0.85 -2.52
C ALA A 71 -16.39 -0.24 -1.45
N PRO A 72 -17.40 -1.05 -1.08
CA PRO A 72 -17.20 -2.17 -0.15
C PRO A 72 -16.14 -3.17 -0.63
N VAL A 73 -15.31 -3.67 0.30
CA VAL A 73 -14.33 -4.71 -0.07
C VAL A 73 -15.02 -6.04 -0.40
N TRP A 74 -14.44 -6.80 -1.35
CA TRP A 74 -14.90 -8.14 -1.76
C TRP A 74 -16.37 -8.22 -2.17
N GLU A 75 -16.91 -7.16 -2.76
CA GLU A 75 -18.29 -7.13 -3.27
C GLU A 75 -18.56 -8.29 -4.25
N PHE A 76 -17.57 -8.62 -5.09
CA PHE A 76 -17.64 -9.77 -6.01
C PHE A 76 -17.87 -11.12 -5.32
N LYS A 77 -17.60 -11.24 -4.02
CA LYS A 77 -17.71 -12.47 -3.24
C LYS A 77 -18.86 -12.45 -2.24
N TYR A 78 -19.13 -11.30 -1.62
CA TYR A 78 -20.07 -11.18 -0.50
C TYR A 78 -21.18 -10.14 -0.71
N GLY A 79 -21.25 -9.49 -1.88
CA GLY A 79 -22.13 -8.33 -2.08
C GLY A 79 -21.85 -7.20 -1.09
N ASP A 80 -22.89 -6.45 -0.70
CA ASP A 80 -22.78 -5.29 0.21
C ASP A 80 -22.63 -5.67 1.71
N LEU A 81 -22.45 -6.96 2.05
CA LEU A 81 -22.39 -7.40 3.44
C LEU A 81 -21.29 -6.65 4.24
N LEU A 82 -20.13 -6.42 3.63
CA LEU A 82 -19.02 -5.71 4.27
C LEU A 82 -19.16 -4.18 4.20
N GLY A 83 -19.98 -3.66 3.29
CA GLY A 83 -20.33 -2.24 3.23
C GLY A 83 -21.26 -1.83 4.37
N HIS A 84 -22.10 -2.75 4.87
CA HIS A 84 -22.84 -2.56 6.12
C HIS A 84 -21.92 -2.42 7.34
N LEU A 85 -20.75 -3.06 7.31
CA LEU A 85 -19.71 -2.95 8.34
C LEU A 85 -18.72 -1.80 8.09
N LYS A 86 -18.87 -1.06 6.98
CA LYS A 86 -17.99 0.03 6.56
C LYS A 86 -16.53 -0.39 6.35
N ILE A 87 -16.33 -1.62 5.87
CA ILE A 87 -15.01 -2.08 5.40
C ILE A 87 -14.92 -1.75 3.91
N MET A 88 -14.21 -0.68 3.59
CA MET A 88 -14.20 -0.06 2.26
C MET A 88 -12.82 -0.15 1.60
N HIS A 89 -12.82 -0.26 0.28
CA HIS A 89 -11.70 -0.02 -0.62
C HIS A 89 -11.75 1.43 -1.12
N ASP A 90 -10.61 2.11 -1.16
CA ASP A 90 -10.48 3.49 -1.59
C ASP A 90 -9.65 3.59 -2.87
N ALA A 91 -10.04 4.50 -3.77
CA ALA A 91 -9.32 4.82 -4.99
C ALA A 91 -9.44 6.31 -5.35
N VAL A 92 -8.65 6.74 -6.33
CA VAL A 92 -8.71 8.10 -6.89
C VAL A 92 -9.03 8.02 -8.36
N GLY A 93 -10.09 8.73 -8.77
CA GLY A 93 -10.48 8.87 -10.17
C GLY A 93 -9.94 10.15 -10.78
N PHE A 94 -9.55 10.11 -12.04
CA PHE A 94 -9.11 11.28 -12.82
C PHE A 94 -9.93 11.36 -14.10
N LYS A 95 -10.39 12.54 -14.49
CA LYS A 95 -11.06 12.74 -15.78
C LYS A 95 -10.55 14.01 -16.46
N SER A 96 -10.07 13.84 -17.68
CA SER A 96 -9.57 14.94 -18.52
C SER A 96 -10.73 15.66 -19.18
N SER A 97 -10.76 16.98 -19.06
CA SER A 97 -11.77 17.81 -19.74
C SER A 97 -11.51 17.92 -21.24
N LEU A 98 -10.24 17.88 -21.66
CA LEU A 98 -9.86 17.99 -23.07
C LEU A 98 -10.13 16.71 -23.87
N THR A 99 -9.83 15.54 -23.30
CA THR A 99 -9.96 14.26 -24.00
C THR A 99 -11.26 13.53 -23.68
N GLY A 100 -11.92 13.88 -22.57
CA GLY A 100 -13.07 13.17 -22.04
C GLY A 100 -12.74 11.82 -21.40
N LYS A 101 -11.49 11.35 -21.51
CA LYS A 101 -11.04 10.09 -20.91
C LYS A 101 -10.99 10.20 -19.39
N ASN A 102 -11.23 9.08 -18.72
CA ASN A 102 -11.07 8.96 -17.29
C ASN A 102 -10.21 7.75 -16.93
N TYR A 103 -9.69 7.77 -15.71
CA TYR A 103 -8.73 6.81 -15.20
C TYR A 103 -9.00 6.56 -13.73
N THR A 104 -8.67 5.35 -13.29
CA THR A 104 -8.72 4.98 -11.87
C THR A 104 -7.31 4.62 -11.41
N MET A 105 -6.95 5.15 -10.24
CA MET A 105 -5.71 4.82 -9.56
C MET A 105 -6.01 4.25 -8.18
N GLU A 106 -5.43 3.08 -7.91
CA GLU A 106 -5.64 2.33 -6.68
C GLU A 106 -4.29 1.93 -6.09
N TRP A 107 -4.29 1.58 -4.81
CA TRP A 107 -3.16 0.88 -4.18
C TRP A 107 -3.72 -0.31 -3.42
N TYR A 108 -3.24 -1.51 -3.74
CA TYR A 108 -3.71 -2.74 -3.08
C TYR A 108 -2.68 -3.87 -3.17
N GLU A 109 -3.02 -5.02 -2.60
CA GLU A 109 -2.13 -6.15 -2.43
C GLU A 109 -1.92 -6.93 -3.73
N LEU A 110 -0.66 -7.30 -4.00
CA LEU A 110 -0.34 -8.19 -5.13
C LEU A 110 -0.97 -9.57 -4.96
N PHE A 111 -1.10 -10.02 -3.71
CA PHE A 111 -1.50 -11.38 -3.35
C PHE A 111 -2.72 -11.41 -2.41
N GLN A 112 -3.58 -10.39 -2.46
CA GLN A 112 -4.77 -10.23 -1.62
C GLN A 112 -4.47 -10.02 -0.10
N LEU A 113 -5.40 -9.34 0.57
CA LEU A 113 -5.28 -8.90 1.97
C LEU A 113 -4.86 -9.99 2.98
N GLY A 114 -5.34 -11.22 2.82
CA GLY A 114 -4.99 -12.33 3.73
C GLY A 114 -3.48 -12.57 3.81
N ASN A 115 -2.80 -12.56 2.66
CA ASN A 115 -1.36 -12.75 2.56
C ASN A 115 -0.53 -11.56 3.08
N CYS A 116 -1.14 -10.36 3.10
CA CYS A 116 -0.55 -9.17 3.72
C CYS A 116 -0.76 -9.12 5.25
N THR A 117 -1.74 -9.87 5.78
CA THR A 117 -2.11 -9.83 7.20
C THR A 117 -1.46 -10.94 8.00
N PHE A 118 -1.40 -12.16 7.43
CA PHE A 118 -0.88 -13.34 8.12
C PHE A 118 0.22 -14.01 7.28
N PRO A 119 1.31 -14.47 7.93
CA PRO A 119 2.37 -15.18 7.22
C PRO A 119 2.01 -16.64 6.93
N HIS A 120 2.80 -17.23 6.04
CA HIS A 120 2.82 -18.66 5.75
C HIS A 120 3.89 -19.37 6.57
N LEU A 121 3.58 -20.59 7.00
CA LEU A 121 4.56 -21.51 7.59
C LEU A 121 5.06 -22.47 6.52
N ARG A 122 6.37 -22.51 6.30
CA ARG A 122 6.98 -23.33 5.25
C ARG A 122 7.87 -24.41 5.87
N PRO A 123 7.76 -25.68 5.45
CA PRO A 123 8.73 -26.70 5.83
C PRO A 123 10.15 -26.28 5.42
N GLY A 124 11.12 -26.45 6.31
CA GLY A 124 12.52 -26.10 6.05
C GLY A 124 12.85 -24.61 6.21
N MET A 125 11.94 -23.80 6.76
CA MET A 125 12.22 -22.41 7.16
C MET A 125 11.83 -22.21 8.62
N ASP A 126 12.76 -21.70 9.43
CA ASP A 126 12.49 -21.42 10.85
C ASP A 126 11.60 -20.18 11.03
N ALA A 127 11.73 -19.20 10.12
CA ALA A 127 10.99 -17.95 10.17
C ALA A 127 9.69 -18.01 9.35
N PRO A 128 8.60 -17.35 9.80
CA PRO A 128 7.39 -17.19 9.02
C PRO A 128 7.66 -16.42 7.72
N PHE A 129 7.06 -16.88 6.62
CA PHE A 129 7.27 -16.33 5.29
C PHE A 129 6.11 -15.41 4.86
N TRP A 130 6.40 -14.25 4.29
CA TRP A 130 5.40 -13.23 3.97
C TRP A 130 5.26 -13.00 2.46
N CYS A 131 4.02 -12.93 2.00
CA CYS A 131 3.65 -12.49 0.64
C CYS A 131 2.89 -11.17 0.73
N ASN A 132 3.52 -10.16 1.33
CA ASN A 132 2.87 -8.93 1.79
C ASN A 132 3.16 -7.70 0.92
N GLN A 133 3.54 -7.89 -0.35
CA GLN A 133 3.78 -6.76 -1.26
C GLN A 133 2.46 -6.12 -1.69
N GLY A 134 2.43 -4.79 -1.69
CA GLY A 134 1.39 -3.97 -2.32
C GLY A 134 1.98 -2.97 -3.29
N ALA A 135 1.18 -2.53 -4.26
CA ALA A 135 1.60 -1.63 -5.31
C ALA A 135 0.44 -0.74 -5.78
N ALA A 136 0.81 0.36 -6.45
CA ALA A 136 -0.14 1.17 -7.18
C ALA A 136 -0.58 0.44 -8.46
N CYS A 137 -1.84 0.61 -8.84
CA CYS A 137 -2.43 0.18 -10.09
C CYS A 137 -3.11 1.39 -10.74
N PHE A 138 -2.81 1.64 -12.01
CA PHE A 138 -3.42 2.71 -12.79
C PHE A 138 -4.02 2.12 -14.06
N TYR A 139 -5.25 2.48 -14.39
CA TYR A 139 -5.93 1.98 -15.59
C TYR A 139 -6.95 2.98 -16.15
N GLU A 140 -7.28 2.84 -17.43
CA GLU A 140 -8.31 3.65 -18.11
C GLU A 140 -9.72 3.18 -17.73
N GLY A 141 -10.63 4.11 -17.48
CA GLY A 141 -12.00 3.86 -17.05
C GLY A 141 -12.24 4.16 -15.56
N ILE A 142 -13.41 4.73 -15.28
CA ILE A 142 -14.04 4.72 -13.95
C ILE A 142 -15.32 3.91 -14.09
N ASP A 143 -15.44 2.82 -13.33
CA ASP A 143 -16.67 2.00 -13.29
C ASP A 143 -17.71 2.66 -12.38
N ASP A 144 -18.54 3.52 -12.95
CA ASP A 144 -19.59 4.23 -12.24
C ASP A 144 -20.48 3.32 -11.39
N ALA A 145 -20.83 2.12 -11.87
CA ALA A 145 -21.71 1.20 -11.14
C ALA A 145 -21.02 0.69 -9.88
N HIS A 146 -19.77 0.22 -10.02
CA HIS A 146 -18.97 -0.28 -8.89
C HIS A 146 -18.85 0.77 -7.77
N TRP A 147 -18.59 2.03 -8.11
CA TRP A 147 -18.35 3.08 -7.10
C TRP A 147 -19.63 3.74 -6.58
N LYS A 148 -20.76 3.68 -7.30
CA LYS A 148 -22.01 4.38 -6.91
C LYS A 148 -23.04 3.48 -6.25
N GLU A 149 -23.10 2.19 -6.58
CA GLU A 149 -24.18 1.32 -6.12
C GLU A 149 -24.21 1.19 -4.59
N ASN A 150 -23.06 0.83 -4.00
CA ASN A 150 -22.90 0.64 -2.56
C ASN A 150 -21.79 1.51 -1.96
N GLY A 151 -21.32 2.51 -2.72
CA GLY A 151 -20.09 3.24 -2.46
C GLY A 151 -20.22 4.76 -2.49
N THR A 152 -19.14 5.43 -2.87
CA THR A 152 -19.08 6.87 -3.10
C THR A 152 -18.23 7.18 -4.32
N LEU A 153 -18.78 7.97 -5.24
CA LEU A 153 -18.08 8.61 -6.35
C LEU A 153 -18.38 10.11 -6.28
N VAL A 154 -17.41 10.91 -5.86
CA VAL A 154 -17.61 12.36 -5.64
C VAL A 154 -16.43 13.14 -6.17
N LEU A 155 -16.70 14.17 -6.97
CA LEU A 155 -15.72 15.16 -7.38
C LEU A 155 -15.22 15.93 -6.15
N VAL A 156 -13.91 15.86 -5.90
CA VAL A 156 -13.30 16.53 -4.72
C VAL A 156 -12.51 17.78 -5.09
N THR A 157 -11.92 17.83 -6.27
CA THR A 157 -11.18 19.00 -6.76
C THR A 157 -10.96 18.92 -8.26
N THR A 158 -10.42 19.99 -8.85
CA THR A 158 -9.76 19.98 -10.14
C THR A 158 -8.26 20.30 -9.99
N ILE A 159 -7.45 19.80 -10.90
CA ILE A 159 -6.00 20.08 -11.00
C ILE A 159 -5.64 20.40 -12.46
N SER A 160 -4.52 21.08 -12.70
CA SER A 160 -4.01 21.25 -14.07
C SER A 160 -3.36 19.97 -14.59
N GLY A 161 -3.36 19.78 -15.91
CA GLY A 161 -2.67 18.65 -16.53
C GLY A 161 -1.16 18.66 -16.27
N ARG A 162 -0.54 19.84 -16.09
CA ARG A 162 0.85 19.94 -15.62
C ARG A 162 1.05 19.33 -14.23
N PHE A 163 0.14 19.59 -13.28
CA PHE A 163 0.23 19.01 -11.93
C PHE A 163 0.09 17.48 -11.98
N HIS A 164 -0.86 16.99 -12.77
CA HIS A 164 -1.03 15.56 -13.03
C HIS A 164 0.26 14.93 -13.53
N SER A 165 0.84 15.48 -14.62
CA SER A 165 2.06 14.94 -15.23
C SER A 165 3.26 15.00 -14.29
N MET A 166 3.42 16.08 -13.51
CA MET A 166 4.54 16.21 -12.58
C MET A 166 4.47 15.19 -11.43
N VAL A 167 3.29 14.95 -10.88
CA VAL A 167 3.12 14.12 -9.69
C VAL A 167 2.92 12.66 -10.07
N LEU A 168 1.98 12.37 -10.97
CA LEU A 168 1.55 10.99 -11.21
C LEU A 168 2.52 10.23 -12.12
N VAL A 169 3.07 10.85 -13.17
CA VAL A 169 4.07 10.18 -14.02
C VAL A 169 5.37 9.91 -13.26
N SER A 170 5.63 10.62 -12.17
CA SER A 170 6.78 10.32 -11.31
C SER A 170 6.69 8.98 -10.57
N PHE A 171 5.50 8.36 -10.51
CA PHE A 171 5.32 7.02 -9.93
C PHE A 171 5.74 5.88 -10.88
N ASP A 172 5.89 6.16 -12.17
CA ASP A 172 6.29 5.15 -13.17
C ASP A 172 7.83 5.00 -13.31
N ASN A 173 8.62 5.90 -12.69
CA ASN A 173 10.10 5.90 -12.70
C ASN A 173 10.69 5.44 -11.37
#